data_AF-A0AAJ8LR46-F1
#
_entry.id   AF-A0AAJ8LR46-F1
#
_cell.length_a   1.000
_cell.length_b   1.000
_cell.length_c   1.000
_cell.angle_alpha   90.00
_cell.angle_beta   90.00
_cell.angle_gamma   90.00
#
_symmetry.space_group_name_H-M   'P 1'
#
loop_
_entity.id
_entity.type
_entity.pdbx_description
1 polymer ?
#
loop_
_entity_poly.entity_id
_entity_poly.type
_entity_poly.pdbx_seq_one_letter_code
_entity_poly.pdbx_strand_id
1 'polypeptide(L)' 'MSELKVGEQAPDFTLPAVSGETYSLQDDLQQRPGWRYIIYFRGSW' A
#
# COMPACT_ATOMS: atom_id res chain seq x y z
N MET A 1 -2.97 -1.97 -16.62
CA MET A 1 -2.17 -1.89 -15.39
C MET A 1 -0.73 -2.13 -15.76
N SER A 2 0.18 -1.27 -15.34
CA SER A 2 1.62 -1.47 -15.53
C SER A 2 2.09 -2.59 -14.60
N GLU A 3 2.97 -3.46 -15.10
CA GLU A 3 3.61 -4.47 -14.27
C GLU A 3 4.52 -3.83 -13.22
N LEU A 4 4.50 -4.34 -11.99
CA LEU A 4 5.43 -3.90 -10.93
C LEU A 4 6.75 -4.65 -11.11
N LYS A 5 7.86 -3.92 -11.22
CA LYS A 5 9.20 -4.51 -11.40
C LYS A 5 10.06 -4.32 -10.16
N VAL A 6 10.91 -5.32 -9.90
CA VAL A 6 11.88 -5.26 -8.80
C VAL A 6 12.88 -4.12 -9.06
N GLY A 7 13.14 -3.32 -8.03
CA GLY A 7 14.05 -2.18 -8.10
C GLY A 7 13.39 -0.86 -8.51
N GLU A 8 12.14 -0.89 -9.01
CA GLU A 8 11.36 0.31 -9.24
C GLU A 8 10.65 0.75 -7.95
N GLN A 9 10.44 2.06 -7.82
CA GLN A 9 9.67 2.60 -6.71
C GLN A 9 8.22 2.11 -6.80
N ALA A 10 7.70 1.56 -5.69
CA ALA A 10 6.30 1.17 -5.61
C ALA A 10 5.39 2.39 -5.84
N PRO A 11 4.30 2.27 -6.61
CA PRO A 11 3.32 3.34 -6.76
C PRO A 11 2.75 3.75 -5.41
N ASP A 12 2.59 5.05 -5.21
CA ASP A 12 1.86 5.54 -4.05
C ASP A 12 0.36 5.23 -4.17
N PHE A 13 -0.29 5.01 -3.04
CA PHE A 13 -1.73 4.73 -2.99
C PHE A 13 -2.36 5.17 -1.67
N THR A 14 -3.65 5.46 -1.76
CA THR A 14 -4.52 5.65 -0.61
C THR A 14 -5.68 4.68 -0.67
N LEU A 15 -6.04 4.10 0.49
CA LEU A 15 -7.12 3.12 0.61
C LEU A 15 -7.93 3.37 1.88
N PRO A 16 -9.25 3.15 1.85
CA PRO A 16 -10.06 3.17 3.07
C PRO A 16 -9.66 1.99 3.98
N ALA A 17 -9.42 2.27 5.25
CA ALA A 17 -9.19 1.27 6.28
C ALA A 17 -10.50 0.88 6.97
N VAL A 18 -10.54 -0.32 7.56
CA VAL A 18 -11.70 -0.78 8.34
C VAL A 18 -11.96 0.04 9.61
N SER A 19 -10.98 0.83 10.06
CA SER A 19 -11.14 1.81 11.14
C SER A 19 -12.01 3.01 10.74
N GLY A 20 -12.30 3.19 9.44
CA GLY A 20 -12.96 4.37 8.89
C GLY A 20 -12.00 5.49 8.50
N GLU A 21 -10.70 5.32 8.76
CA GLU A 21 -9.64 6.25 8.34
C GLU A 21 -9.16 5.93 6.92
N THR A 22 -8.41 6.86 6.32
CA THR A 22 -7.73 6.64 5.04
C THR A 22 -6.28 6.25 5.31
N TYR A 23 -5.87 5.07 4.84
CA TYR A 23 -4.48 4.67 4.79
C TYR A 23 -3.78 5.35 3.61
N SER A 24 -2.55 5.83 3.83
CA SER A 24 -1.67 6.43 2.83
C SER A 24 -0.31 5.74 2.88
N LEU A 25 0.15 5.16 1.75
CA LEU A 25 1.45 4.48 1.71
C LEU A 25 2.58 5.48 1.98
N GLN A 26 2.53 6.67 1.39
CA GLN A 26 3.54 7.71 1.60
C GLN A 26 3.68 8.11 3.08
N ASP A 27 2.57 8.31 3.78
CA ASP A 27 2.59 8.71 5.19
C ASP A 27 3.12 7.60 6.09
N ASP A 28 2.68 6.36 5.86
CA ASP A 28 3.18 5.18 6.57
C ASP A 28 4.70 5.05 6.33
N LEU A 29 5.13 5.19 5.06
CA LEU A 29 6.49 5.51 4.57
C LEU A 29 7.37 6.25 5.58
N GLN A 30 6.88 7.41 5.99
CA GLN A 30 7.61 8.37 6.80
C GLN A 30 7.51 8.08 8.29
N GLN A 31 6.35 7.63 8.76
CA GLN A 31 6.06 7.50 10.19
C GLN A 31 6.60 6.19 10.79
N ARG A 32 6.58 5.12 10.00
CA ARG A 32 6.96 3.78 10.46
C ARG A 32 8.15 3.30 9.65
N PRO A 33 9.36 3.18 10.23
CA PRO A 33 10.50 2.65 9.49
C PRO A 33 10.31 1.15 9.21
N GLY A 34 10.87 0.68 8.09
CA GLY A 34 10.90 -0.75 7.73
C GLY A 34 10.11 -1.11 6.47
N TRP A 35 9.95 -2.41 6.25
CA TRP A 35 9.41 -2.97 5.02
C TRP A 35 7.90 -3.11 5.08
N ARG A 36 7.24 -2.95 3.93
CA ARG A 36 5.80 -3.21 3.76
C ARG A 36 5.64 -4.46 2.93
N TYR A 37 4.82 -5.36 3.43
CA TYR A 37 4.38 -6.53 2.68
C TYR A 37 2.92 -6.32 2.30
N ILE A 38 2.66 -6.26 0.99
CA ILE A 38 1.34 -5.94 0.44
C ILE A 38 0.82 -7.17 -0.29
N ILE A 39 -0.39 -7.59 0.06
CA ILE A 39 -1.09 -8.71 -0.58
C ILE A 39 -2.37 -8.17 -1.18
N TYR A 40 -2.59 -8.43 -2.47
CA TYR A 40 -3.82 -8.09 -3.16
C TYR A 40 -4.74 -9.32 -3.23
N PHE A 41 -6.01 -9.11 -2.87
CA PHE A 41 -7.07 -10.09 -3.02
C PHE A 41 -8.10 -9.56 -4.02
N ARG A 42 -8.63 -10.42 -4.91
CA ARG A 42 -9.64 -10.02 -5.90
C ARG A 42 -11.02 -9.70 -5.29
N GLY A 43 -11.27 -10.15 -4.07
CA GLY A 43 -12.49 -9.89 -3.32
C GLY A 43 -12.50 -10.67 -2.01
N SER A 44 -13.31 -10.22 -1.07
CA SER A 44 -13.68 -10.96 0.15
C SER A 44 -15.07 -11.58 -0.04
N TRP A 45 -15.29 -12.73 0.60
CA TRP A 45 -16.61 -13.37 0.69
C TRP A 45 -17.59 -12.54 1.51
#